data_AF-A0A7C9NP55-F1
#
_entry.id   AF-A0A7C9NP55-F1
#
_cell.length_a   1.000
_cell.length_b   1.000
_cell.length_c   1.000
_cell.angle_alpha   90.00
_cell.angle_beta   90.00
_cell.angle_gamma   90.00
#
_symmetry.space_group_name_H-M   'P 1'
#
loop_
_entity.id
_entity.type
_entity.pdbx_description
1 polymer ?
#
loop_
_entity_poly.entity_id
_entity_poly.type
_entity_poly.pdbx_seq_one_letter_code
_entity_poly.pdbx_strand_id
1 'polypeptide(L)'
;MHEEILKNFREFIRKKGLKYTSEREEILEEILSIHGHFDVEELYQRLRQKNKKISKPSIYRSIPLFIEAGYIQEVYRQDGHSHYEVMINKAPHLHFLCLRCGKVEEIIDPELERLIRTKEAEKGFKLLTHHLESFGICETCQKAETTTLDMVEKGKVVEVLDLPTDVMCKKLIAMGLRKGELLKVLQVCGRTILVEIGNSRIVINKELASKIPVKIVRTEKVTEDLPCELINGEEALQEPCPLKDKDDACQIKDEKGCPRNFLIKLLSKL
;
A
#
# COMPACT_ATOMS: atom_id res chain seq x y z
N MET A 1 10.83 -8.38 30.29
CA MET A 1 10.01 -8.29 29.05
C MET A 1 10.66 -9.00 27.88
N HIS A 2 11.85 -8.59 27.42
CA HIS A 2 12.56 -9.29 26.33
C HIS A 2 12.77 -10.80 26.60
N GLU A 3 13.22 -11.15 27.81
CA GLU A 3 13.46 -12.55 28.19
C GLU A 3 12.19 -13.43 28.15
N GLU A 4 11.04 -12.85 28.49
CA GLU A 4 9.75 -13.53 28.45
C GLU A 4 9.27 -13.76 27.01
N ILE A 5 9.47 -12.78 26.13
CA ILE A 5 9.17 -12.91 24.70
C ILE A 5 10.01 -14.04 24.08
N LEU A 6 11.31 -14.09 24.37
CA LEU A 6 12.20 -15.14 23.88
C LEU A 6 11.80 -16.52 24.42
N LYS A 7 11.41 -16.61 25.69
CA LYS A 7 10.89 -17.86 26.29
C LYS A 7 9.61 -18.32 25.57
N ASN A 8 8.65 -17.43 25.37
CA ASN A 8 7.39 -17.73 24.68
C ASN A 8 7.64 -18.15 23.23
N PHE A 9 8.56 -17.48 22.53
CA PHE A 9 8.94 -17.85 21.17
C PHE A 9 9.60 -19.23 21.11
N ARG A 10 10.48 -19.56 22.07
CA ARG A 10 11.10 -20.88 22.17
C ARG A 10 10.06 -21.98 22.34
N GLU A 11 9.05 -21.75 23.18
CA GLU A 11 7.93 -22.69 23.34
C GLU A 11 7.09 -22.82 22.06
N PHE A 12 6.81 -21.71 21.37
CA PHE A 12 6.11 -21.71 20.08
C PHE A 12 6.84 -22.54 19.02
N ILE A 13 8.16 -22.34 18.88
CA ILE A 13 9.01 -23.09 17.95
C ILE A 13 9.00 -24.59 18.31
N ARG A 14 9.10 -24.93 19.60
CA ARG A 14 9.04 -26.32 20.07
C ARG A 14 7.70 -26.97 19.76
N LYS A 15 6.56 -26.29 20.00
CA LYS A 15 5.21 -26.78 19.68
C LYS A 15 5.01 -27.07 18.19
N LYS A 16 5.78 -26.40 17.32
CA LYS A 16 5.78 -26.65 15.87
C LYS A 16 6.70 -27.78 15.42
N GLY A 17 7.45 -28.41 16.33
CA GLY A 17 8.46 -29.41 15.97
C GLY A 17 9.65 -28.82 15.22
N LEU A 18 9.87 -27.50 15.31
CA LEU A 18 10.99 -26.82 14.67
C LEU A 18 12.16 -26.68 15.66
N LYS A 19 13.39 -26.64 15.13
CA LYS A 19 14.58 -26.40 15.95
C LYS A 19 14.69 -24.93 16.35
N TYR A 20 14.85 -24.65 17.64
CA TYR A 20 15.24 -23.31 18.10
C TYR A 20 16.74 -23.10 17.86
N THR A 21 17.11 -21.97 17.25
CA THR A 21 18.49 -21.67 16.82
C THR A 21 18.90 -20.28 17.28
N SER A 22 20.18 -20.07 17.58
CA SER A 22 20.72 -18.75 17.93
C SER A 22 20.44 -17.70 16.86
N GLU A 23 20.51 -18.03 15.56
CA GLU A 23 20.15 -17.10 14.49
C GLU A 23 18.73 -16.54 14.63
N ARG A 24 17.76 -17.37 15.03
CA ARG A 24 16.36 -16.94 15.18
C ARG A 24 16.18 -16.03 16.39
N GLU A 25 16.92 -16.30 17.46
CA GLU A 25 16.97 -15.46 18.65
C GLU A 25 17.55 -14.09 18.30
N GLU A 26 18.72 -14.06 17.65
CA GLU A 26 19.40 -12.81 17.26
C GLU A 26 18.58 -11.97 16.29
N ILE A 27 17.89 -12.59 15.33
CA ILE A 27 16.98 -11.86 14.43
C ILE A 27 15.80 -11.27 15.21
N LEU A 28 15.18 -12.04 16.11
CA LEU A 28 14.05 -11.55 16.89
C LEU A 28 14.46 -10.41 17.81
N GLU A 29 15.59 -10.54 18.52
CA GLU A 29 16.13 -9.47 19.36
C GLU A 29 16.38 -8.18 18.57
N GLU A 30 16.95 -8.28 17.37
CA GLU A 30 17.15 -7.11 16.53
C GLU A 30 15.83 -6.46 16.14
N ILE A 31 14.86 -7.25 15.69
CA ILE A 31 13.52 -6.78 15.31
C ILE A 31 12.87 -6.04 16.49
N LEU A 32 12.93 -6.59 17.70
CA LEU A 32 12.35 -5.97 18.90
C LEU A 32 12.99 -4.63 19.28
N SER A 33 14.18 -4.33 18.75
CA SER A 33 14.85 -3.04 18.93
C SER A 33 14.50 -1.99 17.85
N ILE A 34 13.69 -2.37 16.86
CA ILE A 34 13.27 -1.47 15.78
C ILE A 34 12.04 -0.68 16.23
N HIS A 35 12.09 0.63 16.02
CA HIS A 35 10.93 1.51 16.12
C HIS A 35 10.46 1.89 14.72
N GLY A 36 9.15 1.78 14.47
CA GLY A 36 8.54 2.02 13.16
C GLY A 36 8.60 0.81 12.23
N HIS A 37 8.49 1.08 10.93
CA HIS A 37 8.50 0.07 9.87
C HIS A 37 9.93 -0.30 9.48
N PHE A 38 10.14 -1.55 9.06
CA PHE A 38 11.39 -2.02 8.49
C PHE A 38 11.18 -3.02 7.35
N ASP A 39 12.11 -3.10 6.41
CA ASP A 39 12.18 -4.22 5.47
C ASP A 39 13.31 -5.22 5.81
N VAL A 40 13.41 -6.30 5.03
CA VAL A 40 14.44 -7.31 5.19
C VAL A 40 15.85 -6.78 4.89
N GLU A 41 15.98 -5.80 4.00
CA GLU A 41 17.28 -5.20 3.66
C GLU A 41 17.80 -4.39 4.84
N GLU A 42 16.99 -3.50 5.38
CA GLU A 42 17.29 -2.70 6.56
C GLU A 42 17.65 -3.58 7.76
N LEU A 43 16.83 -4.60 8.05
CA LEU A 43 17.12 -5.56 9.12
C LEU A 43 18.46 -6.28 8.90
N TYR A 44 18.74 -6.71 7.67
CA TYR A 44 20.00 -7.33 7.31
C TYR A 44 21.19 -6.39 7.54
N GLN A 45 21.09 -5.13 7.12
CA GLN A 45 22.15 -4.14 7.33
C GLN A 45 22.38 -3.89 8.82
N ARG A 46 21.33 -3.78 9.64
CA ARG A 46 21.43 -3.63 11.10
C ARG A 46 22.14 -4.80 11.75
N LEU A 47 21.78 -6.03 11.39
CA LEU A 47 22.44 -7.25 11.87
C LEU A 47 23.93 -7.27 11.51
N ARG A 48 24.29 -6.87 10.27
CA ARG A 48 25.69 -6.78 9.85
C ARG A 48 26.48 -5.73 10.62
N GLN A 49 25.88 -4.56 10.87
CA GLN A 49 26.52 -3.50 11.67
C GLN A 49 26.84 -3.97 13.09
N LYS A 50 26.04 -4.89 13.64
CA LYS A 50 26.29 -5.56 14.92
C LYS A 50 27.19 -6.81 14.82
N ASN A 51 27.89 -6.99 13.70
CA ASN A 51 28.78 -8.14 13.43
C ASN A 51 28.10 -9.52 13.53
N LYS A 52 26.77 -9.59 13.35
CA LYS A 52 26.04 -10.87 13.32
C LYS A 52 26.23 -11.55 11.97
N LYS A 53 26.59 -12.84 11.98
CA LYS A 53 26.83 -13.65 10.76
C LYS A 53 25.55 -14.32 10.27
N ILE A 54 24.52 -13.52 10.01
CA ILE A 54 23.19 -14.01 9.59
C ILE A 54 22.99 -13.73 8.11
N SER A 55 22.50 -14.72 7.36
CA SER A 55 22.22 -14.58 5.93
C SER A 55 20.81 -14.02 5.67
N LYS A 56 20.62 -13.28 4.57
CA LYS A 56 19.27 -12.82 4.14
C LYS A 56 18.26 -13.99 4.04
N PRO A 57 18.60 -15.16 3.46
CA PRO A 57 17.70 -16.32 3.48
C PRO A 57 17.28 -16.78 4.88
N SER A 58 18.16 -16.68 5.89
CA SER A 58 17.79 -16.98 7.29
C SER A 58 16.76 -15.98 7.84
N ILE A 59 16.87 -14.70 7.48
CA ILE A 59 15.89 -13.67 7.84
C ILE A 59 14.53 -14.00 7.19
N TYR A 60 14.50 -14.22 5.87
CA TYR A 60 13.28 -14.57 5.15
C TYR A 60 12.61 -15.85 5.68
N ARG A 61 13.38 -16.85 6.11
CA ARG A 61 12.84 -18.08 6.74
C ARG A 61 12.29 -17.84 8.15
N SER A 62 12.75 -16.81 8.84
CA SER A 62 12.38 -16.52 10.23
C SER A 62 11.16 -15.59 10.31
N ILE A 63 11.03 -14.63 9.40
CA ILE A 63 9.90 -13.68 9.38
C ILE A 63 8.52 -14.36 9.48
N PRO A 64 8.19 -15.40 8.69
CA PRO A 64 6.89 -16.06 8.79
C PRO A 64 6.61 -16.65 10.18
N LEU A 65 7.66 -17.07 10.89
CA LEU A 65 7.54 -17.60 12.25
C LEU A 65 7.24 -16.49 13.26
N PHE A 66 7.80 -15.29 13.07
CA PHE A 66 7.53 -14.15 13.94
C PHE A 66 6.14 -13.56 13.70
N ILE A 67 5.68 -13.53 12.44
CA ILE A 67 4.30 -13.11 12.13
C ILE A 67 3.32 -14.11 12.75
N GLU A 68 3.53 -15.41 12.56
CA GLU A 68 2.63 -16.42 13.13
C GLU A 68 2.69 -16.48 14.66
N ALA A 69 3.82 -16.13 15.28
CA ALA A 69 3.92 -15.96 16.73
C ALA A 69 3.28 -14.64 17.24
N GLY A 70 2.86 -13.74 16.34
CA GLY A 70 2.23 -12.47 16.68
C GLY A 70 3.19 -11.37 17.12
N TYR A 71 4.50 -11.51 16.89
CA TYR A 71 5.48 -10.50 17.31
C TYR A 71 5.64 -9.37 16.29
N ILE A 72 5.40 -9.65 15.02
CA ILE A 72 5.43 -8.67 13.94
C ILE A 72 4.23 -8.84 13.02
N GLN A 73 3.93 -7.80 12.24
CA GLN A 73 3.00 -7.89 11.12
C GLN A 73 3.58 -7.28 9.85
N GLU A 74 3.12 -7.76 8.70
CA GLU A 74 3.38 -7.12 7.40
C GLU A 74 2.38 -5.97 7.24
N VAL A 75 2.88 -4.78 6.93
CA VAL A 75 2.07 -3.54 6.89
C VAL A 75 1.77 -3.10 5.47
N TYR A 76 2.77 -3.12 4.59
CA TYR A 76 2.60 -2.75 3.19
C TYR A 76 3.73 -3.34 2.35
N ARG A 77 3.57 -3.26 1.03
CA ARG A 77 4.62 -3.56 0.06
C ARG A 77 4.96 -2.33 -0.75
N GLN A 78 6.24 -2.03 -0.86
CA GLN A 78 6.77 -0.96 -1.69
C GLN A 78 7.95 -1.49 -2.51
N ASP A 79 7.99 -1.18 -3.80
CA ASP A 79 9.07 -1.57 -4.72
C ASP A 79 9.40 -3.08 -4.74
N GLY A 80 8.40 -3.93 -4.46
CA GLY A 80 8.57 -5.39 -4.39
C GLY A 80 9.10 -5.92 -3.05
N HIS A 81 9.29 -5.04 -2.07
CA HIS A 81 9.71 -5.36 -0.71
C HIS A 81 8.53 -5.23 0.27
N SER A 82 8.46 -6.15 1.22
CA SER A 82 7.50 -6.09 2.33
C SER A 82 8.10 -5.31 3.48
N HIS A 83 7.31 -4.37 4.01
CA HIS A 83 7.61 -3.66 5.25
C HIS A 83 6.83 -4.27 6.40
N TYR A 84 7.51 -4.40 7.53
CA TYR A 84 7.02 -5.03 8.74
C TYR A 84 7.09 -4.08 9.92
N GLU A 85 6.30 -4.35 10.95
CA GLU A 85 6.39 -3.65 12.22
C GLU A 85 6.28 -4.61 13.41
N VAL A 86 6.77 -4.14 14.56
CA VAL A 86 6.65 -4.86 15.83
C VAL A 86 5.29 -4.59 16.45
N MET A 87 4.58 -5.65 16.85
CA MET A 87 3.23 -5.60 17.42
C MET A 87 3.20 -5.63 18.95
N ILE A 88 4.35 -5.83 19.59
CA ILE A 88 4.43 -5.96 21.04
C ILE A 88 4.14 -4.61 21.70
N ASN A 89 3.15 -4.60 22.59
CA ASN A 89 2.69 -3.41 23.33
C ASN A 89 2.20 -2.25 22.44
N LYS A 90 1.88 -2.50 21.17
CA LYS A 90 1.21 -1.50 20.32
C LYS A 90 -0.29 -1.54 20.54
N ALA A 91 -0.90 -0.37 20.71
CA ALA A 91 -2.35 -0.24 20.63
C ALA A 91 -2.81 -0.55 19.19
N PRO A 92 -4.05 -1.03 18.99
CA PRO A 92 -4.66 -1.08 17.67
C PRO A 92 -4.55 0.29 17.00
N HIS A 93 -4.05 0.30 15.77
CA HIS A 93 -3.83 1.51 14.98
C HIS A 93 -4.08 1.20 13.51
N LEU A 94 -4.30 2.27 12.75
CA LEU A 94 -4.57 2.27 11.33
C LEU A 94 -3.33 2.71 10.58
N HIS A 95 -3.09 2.12 9.42
CA HIS A 95 -2.07 2.56 8.48
C HIS A 95 -2.70 3.32 7.33
N PHE A 96 -2.31 4.58 7.16
CA PHE A 96 -2.63 5.39 6.00
C PHE A 96 -1.42 5.42 5.06
N LEU A 97 -1.49 4.64 3.97
CA LEU A 97 -0.44 4.54 2.97
C LEU A 97 -0.67 5.53 1.82
N CYS A 98 0.33 6.38 1.56
CA CYS A 98 0.37 7.23 0.39
C CYS A 98 0.83 6.45 -0.84
N LEU A 99 -0.03 6.28 -1.84
CA LEU A 99 0.29 5.59 -3.09
C LEU A 99 1.31 6.32 -3.97
N ARG A 100 1.61 7.60 -3.68
CA ARG A 100 2.54 8.41 -4.47
C ARG A 100 3.96 8.43 -3.92
N CYS A 101 4.13 8.55 -2.60
CA CYS A 101 5.45 8.62 -1.99
C CYS A 101 5.77 7.46 -1.05
N GLY A 102 4.84 6.52 -0.84
CA GLY A 102 5.01 5.42 0.10
C GLY A 102 4.94 5.82 1.57
N LYS A 103 4.72 7.11 1.89
CA LYS A 103 4.59 7.57 3.28
C LYS A 103 3.46 6.81 3.98
N VAL A 104 3.76 6.27 5.16
CA VAL A 104 2.78 5.64 6.05
C VAL A 104 2.56 6.55 7.24
N GLU A 105 1.29 6.80 7.56
CA GLU A 105 0.89 7.49 8.79
C GLU A 105 0.13 6.52 9.69
N GLU A 106 0.57 6.40 10.95
CA GLU A 106 -0.09 5.59 11.97
C GLU A 106 -1.14 6.45 12.69
N ILE A 107 -2.38 5.98 12.75
CA ILE A 107 -3.49 6.67 13.43
C ILE A 107 -4.10 5.75 14.48
N ILE A 108 -4.24 6.25 15.70
CA ILE A 108 -5.00 5.56 16.76
C ILE A 108 -6.37 6.22 16.86
N ASP A 109 -7.43 5.43 16.65
CA ASP A 109 -8.81 5.89 16.76
C ASP A 109 -9.56 5.07 17.84
N PRO A 110 -9.73 5.62 19.05
CA PRO A 110 -10.46 4.96 20.12
C PRO A 110 -11.95 4.72 19.82
N GLU A 111 -12.57 5.50 18.94
CA GLU A 111 -13.98 5.32 18.56
C GLU A 111 -14.13 4.10 17.65
N LEU A 112 -13.21 3.91 16.71
CA LEU A 112 -13.20 2.74 15.83
C LEU A 112 -12.99 1.44 16.62
N GLU A 113 -12.04 1.42 17.57
CA GLU A 113 -11.85 0.24 18.44
C GLU A 113 -13.13 -0.05 19.24
N ARG A 114 -13.80 0.99 19.75
CA ARG A 114 -15.07 0.83 20.47
C ARG A 114 -16.14 0.22 19.58
N LEU A 115 -16.27 0.70 18.34
CA LEU A 115 -17.21 0.19 17.36
C LEU A 115 -16.96 -1.30 17.08
N ILE A 116 -15.71 -1.70 16.86
CA ILE A 116 -15.34 -3.10 16.62
C ILE A 116 -15.75 -3.97 17.81
N ARG A 117 -15.48 -3.54 19.05
CA ARG A 117 -15.87 -4.27 20.27
C ARG A 117 -17.38 -4.35 20.47
N THR A 118 -18.11 -3.28 20.15
CA THR A 118 -19.57 -3.30 20.16
C THR A 118 -20.12 -4.32 19.17
N LYS A 119 -19.58 -4.38 17.94
CA LYS A 119 -20.01 -5.37 16.94
C LYS A 119 -19.63 -6.79 17.30
N GLU A 120 -18.47 -7.00 17.92
CA GLU A 120 -18.06 -8.28 18.48
C GLU A 120 -19.12 -8.80 19.49
N ALA A 121 -19.50 -7.96 20.46
CA ALA A 121 -20.49 -8.28 21.48
C ALA A 121 -21.90 -8.52 20.89
N GLU A 122 -22.37 -7.64 19.99
CA GLU A 122 -23.68 -7.77 19.32
C GLU A 122 -23.81 -9.11 18.57
N LYS A 123 -22.71 -9.60 17.98
CA LYS A 123 -22.71 -10.82 17.17
C LYS A 123 -22.38 -12.08 17.98
N GLY A 124 -22.02 -11.95 19.25
CA GLY A 124 -21.44 -13.05 20.03
C GLY A 124 -20.19 -13.65 19.36
N PHE A 125 -19.47 -12.85 18.59
CA PHE A 125 -18.28 -13.28 17.86
C PHE A 125 -17.07 -13.17 18.79
N LYS A 126 -16.10 -14.09 18.69
CA LYS A 126 -14.81 -13.96 19.40
C LYS A 126 -13.78 -13.42 18.42
N LEU A 127 -13.53 -12.12 18.44
CA LEU A 127 -12.59 -11.47 17.54
C LEU A 127 -11.15 -11.78 17.97
N LEU A 128 -10.44 -12.54 17.15
CA LEU A 128 -9.02 -12.87 17.41
C LEU A 128 -8.07 -11.78 16.92
N THR A 129 -8.41 -11.16 15.78
CA THR A 129 -7.62 -10.10 15.13
C THR A 129 -8.51 -9.39 14.11
N HIS A 130 -8.15 -8.16 13.76
CA HIS A 130 -8.68 -7.44 12.62
C HIS A 130 -7.54 -6.69 11.93
N HIS A 131 -7.71 -6.41 10.64
CA HIS A 131 -6.69 -5.73 9.82
C HIS A 131 -7.34 -4.58 9.08
N LEU A 132 -6.77 -3.39 9.17
CA LEU A 132 -7.28 -2.16 8.56
C LEU A 132 -6.14 -1.40 7.89
N GLU A 133 -6.22 -1.28 6.56
CA GLU A 133 -5.30 -0.49 5.75
C GLU A 133 -6.10 0.55 4.95
N SER A 134 -5.61 1.78 4.95
CA SER A 134 -6.17 2.90 4.19
C SER A 134 -5.18 3.31 3.11
N PHE A 135 -5.62 3.35 1.86
CA PHE A 135 -4.80 3.79 0.72
C PHE A 135 -5.27 5.16 0.24
N GLY A 136 -4.34 6.10 0.07
CA GLY A 136 -4.67 7.45 -0.37
C GLY A 136 -3.47 8.22 -0.89
N ILE A 137 -3.57 9.55 -0.91
CA ILE A 137 -2.48 10.46 -1.25
C ILE A 137 -2.28 11.39 -0.06
N CYS A 138 -1.09 11.41 0.54
CA CYS A 138 -0.83 12.26 1.71
C CYS A 138 -0.92 13.76 1.35
N GLU A 139 -1.15 14.61 2.35
CA GLU A 139 -1.30 16.06 2.16
C GLU A 139 -0.14 16.69 1.37
N THR A 140 1.10 16.29 1.68
CA THR A 140 2.29 16.75 0.95
C THR A 140 2.20 16.41 -0.53
N CYS A 141 1.76 15.19 -0.86
CA CYS A 141 1.60 14.77 -2.25
C CYS A 141 0.40 15.45 -2.92
N GLN A 142 -0.72 15.65 -2.23
CA GLN A 142 -1.86 16.38 -2.78
C GLN A 142 -1.47 17.81 -3.18
N LYS A 143 -0.62 18.45 -2.37
CA LYS A 143 -0.12 19.82 -2.61
C LYS A 143 1.04 19.87 -3.60
N ALA A 144 1.75 18.77 -3.79
CA ALA A 144 2.93 18.72 -4.64
C ALA A 144 2.55 18.84 -6.12
N GLU A 145 3.02 19.92 -6.76
CA GLU A 145 2.81 20.16 -8.19
C GLU A 145 3.52 19.12 -9.07
N THR A 146 4.48 18.35 -8.54
CA THR A 146 5.35 17.45 -9.32
C THR A 146 5.12 15.96 -9.02
N THR A 147 4.56 15.21 -9.95
CA THR A 147 4.21 13.78 -9.81
C THR A 147 4.80 12.95 -10.97
N THR A 148 4.48 11.67 -11.06
CA THR A 148 4.69 10.85 -12.26
C THR A 148 3.45 10.85 -13.15
N LEU A 149 3.63 10.70 -14.46
CA LEU A 149 2.55 10.78 -15.45
C LEU A 149 1.42 9.76 -15.20
N ASP A 150 1.72 8.61 -14.61
CA ASP A 150 0.73 7.58 -14.28
C ASP A 150 -0.25 7.94 -13.16
N MET A 151 0.11 8.90 -12.33
CA MET A 151 -0.70 9.41 -11.23
C MET A 151 -1.55 10.62 -11.62
N VAL A 152 -1.47 11.08 -12.88
CA VAL A 152 -2.18 12.26 -13.36
C VAL A 152 -3.60 11.90 -13.78
N GLU A 153 -4.57 12.64 -13.24
CA GLU A 153 -5.99 12.48 -13.58
C GLU A 153 -6.30 12.95 -15.01
N LYS A 154 -7.34 12.34 -15.60
CA LYS A 154 -7.90 12.80 -16.88
C LYS A 154 -8.24 14.30 -16.82
N GLY A 155 -7.93 15.00 -17.91
CA GLY A 155 -8.25 16.42 -18.10
C GLY A 155 -7.18 17.38 -17.58
N LYS A 156 -6.16 16.90 -16.87
CA LYS A 156 -5.04 17.73 -16.43
C LYS A 156 -4.04 17.96 -17.57
N VAL A 157 -3.42 19.13 -17.56
CA VAL A 157 -2.27 19.47 -18.39
C VAL A 157 -1.02 19.40 -17.52
N VAL A 158 0.03 18.76 -18.01
CA VAL A 158 1.27 18.57 -17.27
C VAL A 158 2.48 18.89 -18.13
N GLU A 159 3.53 19.43 -17.52
CA GLU A 159 4.83 19.67 -18.14
C GLU A 159 5.77 18.51 -17.82
N VAL A 160 6.44 17.94 -18.81
CA VAL A 160 7.43 16.89 -18.61
C VAL A 160 8.69 17.47 -17.96
N LEU A 161 9.00 17.05 -16.74
CA LEU A 161 10.18 17.54 -16.01
C LEU A 161 11.46 16.84 -16.44
N ASP A 162 11.36 15.56 -16.76
CA ASP A 162 12.48 14.74 -17.22
C ASP A 162 11.99 13.51 -18.00
N LEU A 163 12.88 12.93 -18.80
CA LEU A 163 12.65 11.68 -19.51
C LEU A 163 13.85 10.75 -19.28
N PRO A 164 13.68 9.65 -18.53
CA PRO A 164 14.75 8.67 -18.34
C PRO A 164 15.28 8.19 -19.68
N THR A 165 16.59 7.99 -19.83
CA THR A 165 17.23 7.61 -21.11
C THR A 165 17.15 6.11 -21.43
N ASP A 166 16.23 5.38 -20.78
CA ASP A 166 16.04 3.96 -21.04
C ASP A 166 15.54 3.69 -22.49
N VAL A 167 15.70 2.44 -22.95
CA VAL A 167 15.38 2.03 -24.33
C VAL A 167 13.92 2.33 -24.71
N MET A 168 13.01 2.32 -23.73
CA MET A 168 11.58 2.53 -23.93
C MET A 168 11.26 4.02 -24.14
N CYS A 169 11.90 4.91 -23.37
CA CYS A 169 11.77 6.36 -23.53
C CYS A 169 12.34 6.88 -24.86
N LYS A 170 13.34 6.21 -25.46
CA LYS A 170 13.87 6.60 -26.79
C LYS A 170 12.80 6.63 -27.89
N LYS A 171 11.82 5.73 -27.82
CA LYS A 171 10.68 5.73 -28.77
C LYS A 171 9.78 6.93 -28.54
N LEU A 172 9.50 7.29 -27.29
CA LEU A 172 8.69 8.45 -26.96
C LEU A 172 9.37 9.76 -27.40
N ILE A 173 10.69 9.86 -27.22
CA ILE A 173 11.50 10.97 -27.73
C ILE A 173 11.38 11.10 -29.25
N ALA A 174 11.45 9.98 -29.97
CA ALA A 174 11.25 9.96 -31.42
C ALA A 174 9.81 10.36 -31.84
N MET A 175 8.82 10.11 -30.99
CA MET A 175 7.43 10.53 -31.18
C MET A 175 7.14 11.98 -30.73
N GLY A 176 8.18 12.72 -30.34
CA GLY A 176 8.07 14.15 -30.02
C GLY A 176 8.01 14.48 -28.53
N LEU A 177 8.04 13.49 -27.63
CA LEU A 177 8.05 13.74 -26.19
C LEU A 177 9.42 14.29 -25.74
N ARG A 178 9.46 15.47 -25.15
CA ARG A 178 10.69 16.13 -24.68
C ARG A 178 10.51 16.68 -23.27
N LYS A 179 11.63 16.95 -22.58
CA LYS A 179 11.61 17.76 -21.35
C LYS A 179 11.07 19.16 -21.68
N GLY A 180 10.19 19.67 -20.83
CA GLY A 180 9.46 20.92 -21.00
C GLY A 180 8.20 20.80 -21.86
N GLU A 181 7.93 19.63 -22.43
CA GLU A 181 6.77 19.44 -23.29
C GLU A 181 5.47 19.41 -22.47
N LEU A 182 4.41 20.02 -22.99
CA LEU A 182 3.09 20.01 -22.37
C LEU A 182 2.26 18.85 -22.88
N LEU A 183 1.75 18.04 -21.95
CA LEU A 183 0.89 16.90 -22.22
C LEU A 183 -0.49 17.16 -21.64
N LYS A 184 -1.54 16.94 -22.43
CA LYS A 184 -2.91 16.85 -21.91
C LYS A 184 -3.30 15.40 -21.74
N VAL A 185 -3.66 15.00 -20.52
CA VAL A 185 -4.11 13.62 -20.24
C VAL A 185 -5.55 13.48 -20.70
N LEU A 186 -5.76 12.76 -21.81
CA LEU A 186 -7.10 12.56 -22.38
C LEU A 186 -7.85 11.41 -21.71
N GLN A 187 -7.14 10.34 -21.33
CA GLN A 187 -7.75 9.13 -20.77
C GLN A 187 -6.74 8.32 -19.97
N VAL A 188 -7.21 7.72 -18.86
CA VAL A 188 -6.47 6.73 -18.08
C VAL A 188 -7.30 5.45 -18.06
N CYS A 189 -6.81 4.39 -18.71
CA CYS A 189 -7.53 3.12 -18.83
C CYS A 189 -6.62 1.94 -18.51
N GLY A 190 -6.95 1.21 -17.44
CA GLY A 190 -6.21 0.02 -17.03
C GLY A 190 -4.71 0.27 -16.92
N ARG A 191 -3.95 -0.30 -17.86
CA ARG A 191 -2.48 -0.21 -17.95
C ARG A 191 -1.96 0.84 -18.94
N THR A 192 -2.82 1.68 -19.50
CA THR A 192 -2.45 2.66 -20.54
C THR A 192 -3.00 4.04 -20.26
N ILE A 193 -2.30 5.05 -20.77
CA ILE A 193 -2.62 6.47 -20.65
C ILE A 193 -2.56 7.08 -22.04
N LEU A 194 -3.63 7.75 -22.45
CA LEU A 194 -3.66 8.51 -23.70
C LEU A 194 -3.35 9.96 -23.39
N VAL A 195 -2.27 10.47 -23.99
CA VAL A 195 -1.87 11.86 -23.87
C VAL A 195 -1.90 12.55 -25.23
N GLU A 196 -2.21 13.84 -25.22
CA GLU A 196 -2.12 14.72 -26.38
C GLU A 196 -0.91 15.64 -26.22
N ILE A 197 -0.11 15.75 -27.29
CA ILE A 197 1.10 16.55 -27.38
C ILE A 197 1.01 17.37 -28.67
N GLY A 198 0.77 18.67 -28.56
CA GLY A 198 0.42 19.51 -29.70
C GLY A 198 -0.76 18.90 -30.48
N ASN A 199 -0.52 18.47 -31.72
CA ASN A 199 -1.53 17.84 -32.59
C ASN A 199 -1.47 16.30 -32.62
N SER A 200 -0.57 15.69 -31.85
CA SER A 200 -0.37 14.24 -31.83
C SER A 200 -0.99 13.61 -30.59
N ARG A 201 -1.46 12.37 -30.72
CA ARG A 201 -1.97 11.57 -29.59
C ARG A 201 -1.10 10.34 -29.41
N ILE A 202 -0.64 10.11 -28.19
CA ILE A 202 0.29 9.03 -27.85
C ILE A 202 -0.31 8.19 -26.73
N VAL A 203 -0.31 6.87 -26.93
CA VAL A 203 -0.64 5.91 -25.88
C VAL A 203 0.64 5.50 -25.17
N ILE A 204 0.69 5.69 -23.85
CA ILE A 204 1.82 5.36 -23.00
C ILE A 204 1.38 4.29 -22.01
N ASN A 205 2.16 3.22 -21.85
CA ASN A 205 1.91 2.21 -20.82
C ASN A 205 2.17 2.81 -19.43
N LYS A 206 1.37 2.44 -18.42
CA LYS A 206 1.53 2.88 -17.02
C LYS A 206 2.93 2.61 -16.44
N GLU A 207 3.55 1.48 -16.77
CA GLU A 207 4.92 1.17 -16.31
C GLU A 207 5.95 2.17 -16.88
N LEU A 208 5.71 2.69 -18.07
CA LEU A 208 6.55 3.72 -18.67
C LEU A 208 6.18 5.09 -18.12
N ALA A 209 4.89 5.38 -17.97
CA ALA A 209 4.39 6.64 -17.42
C ALA A 209 4.79 6.85 -15.96
N SER A 210 4.94 5.79 -15.16
CA SER A 210 5.41 5.85 -13.77
C SER A 210 6.87 6.29 -13.65
N LYS A 211 7.60 6.31 -14.77
CA LYS A 211 8.99 6.79 -14.84
C LYS A 211 9.12 8.19 -15.42
N ILE A 212 8.02 8.81 -15.86
CA ILE A 212 8.03 10.13 -16.47
C ILE A 212 7.60 11.15 -15.41
N PRO A 213 8.53 11.87 -14.77
CA PRO A 213 8.17 12.94 -13.85
C PRO A 213 7.58 14.11 -14.61
N VAL A 214 6.49 14.65 -14.08
CA VAL A 214 5.72 15.74 -14.66
C VAL A 214 5.31 16.75 -13.60
N LYS A 215 5.12 18.00 -14.01
CA LYS A 215 4.54 19.06 -13.18
C LYS A 215 3.13 19.38 -13.65
N ILE A 216 2.16 19.34 -12.76
CA ILE A 216 0.78 19.74 -13.05
C ILE A 216 0.77 21.24 -13.32
N VAL A 217 0.39 21.61 -14.54
CA VAL A 217 0.19 23.00 -14.94
C VAL A 217 -1.22 23.38 -14.54
N ARG A 218 -1.37 24.35 -13.64
CA ARG A 218 -2.66 24.94 -13.31
C ARG A 218 -3.12 25.75 -14.52
N THR A 219 -4.01 25.20 -15.32
CA THR A 219 -4.80 26.02 -16.25
C THR A 219 -5.75 26.86 -15.40
N GLU A 220 -5.63 28.18 -15.47
CA GLU A 220 -6.61 29.09 -14.88
C GLU A 220 -8.02 28.66 -15.33
N LYS A 221 -8.95 28.61 -14.37
CA LYS A 221 -10.36 28.34 -14.67
C LYS A 221 -10.83 29.37 -15.70
N VAL A 222 -11.18 28.93 -16.89
CA VAL A 222 -12.20 29.66 -17.65
C VAL A 222 -13.49 29.47 -16.86
N THR A 223 -13.94 30.54 -16.23
CA THR A 223 -15.27 30.63 -15.61
C THR A 223 -16.30 30.52 -16.73
N GLU A 224 -16.86 29.33 -16.90
CA GLU A 224 -18.20 29.22 -17.48
C GLU A 224 -19.17 29.49 -16.34
N ASP A 225 -19.56 30.76 -16.22
CA ASP A 225 -20.80 31.15 -15.55
C ASP A 225 -21.94 30.38 -16.22
N LEU A 226 -22.50 29.38 -15.52
CA LEU A 226 -23.88 28.99 -15.73
C LEU A 226 -24.68 29.39 -14.49
N PRO A 227 -25.80 30.12 -14.68
CA PRO A 227 -26.58 30.67 -13.58
C PRO A 227 -27.21 29.54 -12.76
N CYS A 228 -27.04 29.63 -11.44
CA CYS A 228 -27.81 28.85 -10.49
C CYS A 228 -29.24 29.38 -10.48
N GLU A 229 -30.09 28.84 -11.36
CA GLU A 229 -31.53 28.88 -11.18
C GLU A 229 -32.03 27.45 -10.98
N LEU A 230 -33.03 27.34 -10.08
CA LEU A 230 -33.97 26.22 -9.92
C LEU A 230 -33.59 25.14 -8.89
N ILE A 231 -34.07 25.31 -7.64
CA ILE A 231 -35.31 24.69 -7.12
C ILE A 231 -35.25 24.56 -5.57
N ASN A 232 -36.13 25.31 -4.91
CA ASN A 232 -36.67 25.00 -3.59
C ASN A 232 -37.43 23.67 -3.66
N GLY A 233 -37.29 22.78 -2.67
CA GLY A 233 -38.27 21.72 -2.48
C GLY A 233 -37.76 20.52 -1.70
N GLU A 234 -38.41 20.29 -0.58
CA GLU A 234 -38.43 19.03 0.15
C GLU A 234 -38.93 17.86 -0.73
N GLU A 235 -38.60 16.63 -0.31
CA GLU A 235 -39.10 15.32 -0.78
C GLU A 235 -38.58 14.73 -2.12
N ALA A 236 -37.78 13.66 -1.99
CA ALA A 236 -37.80 12.48 -2.87
C ALA A 236 -37.05 11.34 -2.15
N LEU A 237 -37.74 10.48 -1.40
CA LEU A 237 -38.21 9.16 -1.83
C LEU A 237 -37.10 8.25 -2.37
N GLN A 238 -36.81 7.25 -1.53
CA GLN A 238 -36.37 5.89 -1.83
C GLN A 238 -36.33 5.50 -3.32
N GLU A 239 -35.14 5.20 -3.83
CA GLU A 239 -34.94 4.05 -4.71
C GLU A 239 -33.64 3.31 -4.36
N PRO A 240 -33.64 1.96 -4.32
CA PRO A 240 -32.55 1.14 -3.80
C PRO A 240 -31.40 0.94 -4.80
N CYS A 241 -30.20 0.76 -4.24
CA CYS A 241 -28.97 0.35 -4.93
C CYS A 241 -29.22 -0.85 -5.89
N PRO A 242 -28.80 -0.76 -7.17
CA PRO A 242 -29.06 -1.79 -8.17
C PRO A 242 -28.00 -2.90 -8.07
N LEU A 243 -27.96 -3.62 -6.96
CA LEU A 243 -27.18 -4.85 -6.81
C LEU A 243 -27.97 -5.84 -5.95
N LYS A 244 -29.05 -6.39 -6.52
CA LYS A 244 -29.61 -7.66 -6.07
C LYS A 244 -29.71 -8.63 -7.23
N ASP A 245 -29.21 -9.83 -6.91
CA ASP A 245 -29.47 -11.11 -7.54
C ASP A 245 -28.78 -11.37 -8.88
N LYS A 246 -27.59 -11.98 -8.79
CA LYS A 246 -27.43 -13.40 -9.14
C LYS A 246 -26.06 -13.92 -8.72
N ASP A 247 -26.06 -15.19 -8.33
CA ASP A 247 -24.90 -16.02 -8.08
C ASP A 247 -23.91 -15.94 -9.23
N ASP A 248 -22.86 -15.12 -9.09
CA ASP A 248 -21.65 -15.26 -9.90
C ASP A 248 -20.45 -15.13 -8.96
N ALA A 249 -19.91 -16.29 -8.63
CA ALA A 249 -18.59 -16.42 -8.04
C ALA A 249 -17.61 -15.56 -8.85
N CYS A 250 -16.99 -14.59 -8.19
CA CYS A 250 -15.84 -13.88 -8.73
C CYS A 250 -14.69 -14.89 -8.90
N GLN A 251 -14.70 -15.60 -10.03
CA GLN A 251 -13.60 -16.45 -10.49
C GLN A 251 -12.53 -15.56 -11.13
N ILE A 252 -11.87 -14.75 -10.32
CA ILE A 252 -10.56 -14.19 -10.69
C ILE A 252 -9.52 -15.21 -10.22
N LYS A 253 -9.21 -16.16 -11.10
CA LYS A 253 -8.05 -17.05 -10.98
C LYS A 253 -6.85 -16.33 -11.57
N ASP A 254 -6.15 -15.57 -10.75
CA ASP A 254 -4.94 -14.89 -11.19
C ASP A 254 -3.83 -15.13 -10.16
N GLU A 255 -2.96 -16.05 -10.55
CA GLU A 255 -1.69 -16.39 -9.92
C GLU A 255 -0.82 -15.13 -9.76
N LYS A 256 -0.91 -14.48 -8.60
CA LYS A 256 0.15 -13.70 -7.91
C LYS A 256 -0.44 -13.02 -6.67
N GLY A 257 -0.31 -13.69 -5.53
CA GLY A 257 -0.24 -13.09 -4.19
C GLY A 257 -1.34 -12.11 -3.79
N CYS A 258 -2.54 -12.62 -3.47
CA CYS A 258 -3.55 -11.90 -2.70
C CYS A 258 -3.29 -12.09 -1.17
N PRO A 259 -3.42 -11.05 -0.31
CA PRO A 259 -3.25 -11.16 1.14
C PRO A 259 -4.26 -12.06 1.87
N ARG A 260 -5.24 -12.61 1.15
CA ARG A 260 -6.28 -13.50 1.69
C ARG A 260 -5.76 -14.84 2.26
N ASN A 261 -4.52 -15.23 1.95
CA ASN A 261 -3.98 -16.53 2.35
C ASN A 261 -3.46 -16.62 3.79
N PHE A 262 -3.48 -15.54 4.57
CA PHE A 262 -3.05 -15.59 5.98
C PHE A 262 -4.14 -16.16 6.91
N LEU A 263 -5.41 -15.79 6.69
CA LEU A 263 -6.55 -16.26 7.48
C LEU A 263 -6.86 -17.76 7.29
N ILE A 264 -6.57 -18.33 6.13
CA ILE A 264 -6.82 -19.76 5.85
C ILE A 264 -5.86 -20.67 6.65
N LYS A 265 -4.66 -20.19 7.02
CA LYS A 265 -3.72 -20.96 7.86
C LYS A 265 -4.05 -20.93 9.35
N LEU A 266 -4.74 -19.88 9.83
CA LEU A 266 -5.11 -19.77 11.25
C LEU A 266 -6.30 -20.68 11.60
N LEU A 267 -7.16 -20.97 10.61
CA LEU A 267 -8.37 -21.77 10.78
C LEU A 267 -8.17 -23.28 10.65
N SER A 268 -6.95 -23.77 10.35
CA SER A 268 -6.68 -25.22 10.27
C SER A 268 -6.26 -25.85 11.61
N LYS A 269 -6.46 -25.15 12.74
CA LYS A 269 -6.10 -25.60 14.10
C LYS A 269 -7.15 -25.27 15.18
N LEU A 270 -8.36 -24.92 14.77
CA LEU A 270 -9.58 -24.98 15.61
C LEU A 270 -10.39 -26.20 15.17
#